data_AF-A0A2D4PNE3-F1
#
_entry.id   AF-A0A2D4PNE3-F1
#
_cell.length_a   1.000
_cell.length_b   1.000
_cell.length_c   1.000
_cell.angle_alpha   90.00
_cell.angle_beta   90.00
_cell.angle_gamma   90.00
#
_symmetry.space_group_name_H-M   'P 1'
#
loop_
_entity.id
_entity.type
_entity.pdbx_description
1 polymer ?
#
loop_
_entity_poly.entity_id
_entity_poly.type
_entity_poly.pdbx_seq_one_letter_code
_entity_poly.pdbx_strand_id
1 'polypeptide(L)'
;RQLRIKRTPSPLILDQNYINTKNQVIKAERRVLKELGFCVHVKHPHKIIVMYLQVLECERNQTLVQTAWNYMNDTLRTNVFVRFQPETIACACIYLAARALQVSICLSPLLIAFVYFQFFMLIL
;
A
#
# COMPACT_ATOMS: atom_id res chain seq x y z
N ARG A 1 3.66 -0.06 22.59
CA ARG A 1 2.74 -0.35 23.72
C ARG A 1 2.30 1.00 24.30
N GLN A 2 1.26 1.63 23.73
CA GLN A 2 0.75 2.90 24.25
C GLN A 2 0.16 2.67 25.64
N LEU A 3 0.64 3.40 26.63
CA LEU A 3 0.09 3.41 27.99
C LEU A 3 -1.30 4.03 27.90
N ARG A 4 -2.32 3.19 27.79
CA ARG A 4 -3.73 3.56 27.89
C ARG A 4 -3.95 4.10 29.30
N ILE A 5 -3.80 5.42 29.44
CA ILE A 5 -4.18 6.19 30.63
C ILE A 5 -5.55 5.67 31.07
N LYS A 6 -5.66 5.30 32.36
CA LYS A 6 -6.93 4.99 33.03
C LYS A 6 -7.85 6.22 32.98
N ARG A 7 -8.42 6.52 31.82
CA ARG A 7 -9.54 7.46 31.70
C ARG A 7 -10.80 6.68 32.04
N THR A 8 -11.48 7.08 33.11
CA THR A 8 -12.86 6.67 33.35
C THR A 8 -13.65 7.00 32.09
N PRO A 9 -14.43 6.05 31.52
CA PRO A 9 -15.20 6.32 30.31
C PRO A 9 -16.24 7.40 30.63
N SER A 10 -15.99 8.62 30.17
CA SER A 10 -16.96 9.71 30.23
C SER A 10 -18.07 9.43 29.21
N PRO A 11 -19.35 9.66 29.55
CA PRO A 11 -20.44 9.50 28.60
C PRO A 11 -20.19 10.42 27.40
N LEU A 12 -20.44 9.89 26.20
CA LEU A 12 -20.35 10.67 24.97
C LEU A 12 -21.43 11.74 25.01
N ILE A 13 -21.03 13.00 25.06
CA ILE A 13 -21.97 14.13 25.07
C ILE A 13 -22.57 14.24 23.66
N LEU A 14 -23.86 13.96 23.55
CA LEU A 14 -24.62 14.01 22.29
C LEU A 14 -25.18 15.43 22.07
N ASP A 15 -24.28 16.42 21.98
CA ASP A 15 -24.67 17.79 21.69
C ASP A 15 -25.01 18.00 20.21
N GLN A 16 -25.51 19.18 19.87
CA GLN A 16 -25.85 19.53 18.49
C GLN A 16 -24.61 19.45 17.57
N ASN A 17 -23.42 19.74 18.08
CA ASN A 17 -22.17 19.63 17.33
C ASN A 17 -21.86 18.17 16.97
N TYR A 18 -22.06 17.25 17.92
CA TYR A 18 -21.93 15.82 17.66
C TYR A 18 -22.90 15.36 16.57
N ILE A 19 -24.18 15.75 16.65
CA ILE A 19 -25.20 15.38 15.65
C ILE A 19 -24.82 15.93 14.27
N ASN A 20 -24.38 17.19 14.20
CA ASN A 20 -23.96 17.83 12.96
C ASN A 20 -22.74 17.13 12.36
N THR A 21 -21.72 16.84 13.17
CA THR A 21 -20.49 16.15 12.74
C THR A 21 -20.80 14.74 12.25
N LYS A 22 -21.63 13.98 12.98
CA LYS A 22 -22.10 12.65 12.58
C LYS A 22 -22.75 12.70 11.20
N ASN A 23 -23.64 13.66 10.95
CA ASN A 23 -24.30 13.81 9.66
C ASN A 23 -23.32 14.18 8.54
N GLN A 24 -22.30 14.99 8.82
CA GLN A 24 -21.25 15.31 7.83
C GLN A 24 -20.41 14.08 7.49
N VAL A 25 -20.01 13.28 8.48
CA VAL A 25 -19.26 12.03 8.27
C VAL A 25 -20.07 11.04 7.44
N ILE A 26 -21.36 10.84 7.74
CA ILE A 26 -22.23 9.95 6.96
C ILE A 26 -22.36 10.44 5.51
N LYS A 27 -22.50 11.75 5.29
CA LYS A 27 -22.54 12.32 3.93
C LYS A 27 -21.23 12.11 3.18
N ALA A 28 -20.09 12.31 3.84
CA ALA A 28 -18.77 12.12 3.26
C ALA A 28 -18.52 10.63 2.92
N GLU A 29 -18.83 9.71 3.83
CA GLU A 29 -18.72 8.27 3.62
C GLU A 29 -19.56 7.81 2.42
N ARG A 30 -20.84 8.23 2.34
CA ARG A 30 -21.71 7.92 1.20
C ARG A 30 -21.14 8.42 -0.11
N ARG A 31 -20.53 9.61 -0.12
CA ARG A 31 -19.88 10.15 -1.32
C ARG A 31 -18.72 9.26 -1.75
N VAL A 32 -17.82 8.91 -0.84
CA VAL A 32 -16.68 8.02 -1.14
C VAL A 32 -17.15 6.66 -1.67
N LEU A 33 -18.13 6.03 -1.02
CA LEU A 33 -18.67 4.73 -1.44
C LEU A 33 -19.30 4.79 -2.84
N LYS A 34 -20.00 5.88 -3.16
CA LYS A 34 -20.60 6.09 -4.48
C LYS A 34 -19.52 6.24 -5.56
N GLU A 35 -18.49 7.03 -5.32
CA GLU A 35 -17.38 7.22 -6.28
C GLU A 35 -16.59 5.92 -6.50
N LEU A 36 -16.45 5.08 -5.47
CA LEU A 36 -15.81 3.76 -5.58
C LEU A 36 -16.70 2.69 -6.22
N GLY A 37 -17.97 3.00 -6.55
CA GLY A 37 -18.93 2.02 -7.05
C GLY A 37 -19.18 0.86 -6.08
N PHE A 38 -19.06 1.12 -4.77
CA PHE A 38 -19.10 0.11 -3.69
C PHE A 38 -18.03 -1.01 -3.80
N CYS A 39 -17.01 -0.81 -4.62
CA CYS A 39 -15.85 -1.71 -4.69
C CYS A 39 -14.88 -1.39 -3.54
N VAL A 40 -15.13 -1.98 -2.37
CA VAL A 40 -14.32 -1.77 -1.14
C VAL A 40 -13.31 -2.90 -0.88
N HIS A 41 -13.29 -3.92 -1.72
CA HIS A 41 -12.35 -5.03 -1.59
C HIS A 41 -10.98 -4.64 -2.15
N VAL A 42 -10.00 -4.48 -1.27
CA VAL A 42 -8.62 -4.17 -1.66
C VAL A 42 -7.75 -5.39 -1.39
N LYS A 43 -7.05 -5.88 -2.41
CA LYS A 43 -5.96 -6.84 -2.22
C LYS A 43 -4.79 -6.11 -1.55
N HIS A 44 -4.31 -6.63 -0.42
CA HIS A 44 -3.18 -5.99 0.28
C HIS A 44 -1.90 -6.06 -0.56
N PRO A 45 -1.32 -4.91 -0.97
CA PRO A 45 -0.18 -4.88 -1.87
C PRO A 45 1.10 -5.43 -1.22
N HIS A 46 1.18 -5.41 0.11
CA HIS A 46 2.28 -5.98 0.87
C HIS A 46 2.41 -7.50 0.71
N LYS A 47 1.29 -8.21 0.49
CA LYS A 47 1.33 -9.67 0.24
C LYS A 47 2.08 -9.99 -1.05
N ILE A 48 1.98 -9.10 -2.05
CA ILE A 48 2.65 -9.25 -3.33
C ILE A 48 4.17 -9.11 -3.16
N ILE A 49 4.63 -8.14 -2.37
CA ILE A 49 6.06 -7.97 -2.07
C ILE A 49 6.65 -9.24 -1.45
N VAL A 50 5.99 -9.78 -0.43
CA VAL A 50 6.49 -10.99 0.27
C VAL A 50 6.54 -12.17 -0.70
N MET A 51 5.49 -12.36 -1.50
CA MET A 51 5.46 -13.41 -2.51
C MET A 51 6.59 -13.28 -3.53
N TYR A 52 6.85 -12.07 -4.04
CA TYR A 52 7.93 -11.85 -5.03
C TYR A 52 9.31 -12.06 -4.43
N LEU A 53 9.54 -11.60 -3.19
CA LEU A 53 10.83 -11.83 -2.52
C LEU A 53 11.07 -13.31 -2.20
N GLN A 54 10.03 -14.09 -1.93
CA GLN A 54 10.12 -15.56 -1.79
C GLN A 54 10.49 -16.24 -3.11
N VAL A 55 9.87 -15.83 -4.22
CA VAL A 55 10.19 -16.37 -5.55
C VAL A 55 11.62 -16.03 -5.98
N LEU A 56 12.13 -14.88 -5.54
CA LEU A 56 13.52 -14.44 -5.78
C LEU A 56 14.52 -15.01 -4.76
N GLU A 57 14.09 -15.88 -3.84
CA GLU A 57 14.92 -16.45 -2.76
C GLU A 57 15.63 -15.39 -1.89
N CYS A 58 15.03 -14.19 -1.83
CA CYS A 58 15.56 -13.01 -1.13
C CYS A 58 14.80 -12.73 0.17
N GLU A 59 13.85 -13.59 0.57
CA GLU A 59 13.01 -13.39 1.76
C GLU A 59 13.80 -13.41 3.07
N ARG A 60 14.97 -14.04 3.07
CA ARG A 60 15.88 -14.08 4.24
C ARG A 60 16.56 -12.73 4.49
N ASN A 61 16.65 -11.87 3.47
CA ASN A 61 17.21 -10.54 3.60
C ASN A 61 16.18 -9.58 4.22
N GLN A 62 16.08 -9.61 5.54
CA GLN A 62 15.13 -8.78 6.31
C GLN A 62 15.27 -7.29 6.01
N THR A 63 16.49 -6.80 5.79
CA THR A 63 16.75 -5.39 5.46
C THR A 63 16.13 -5.03 4.11
N LEU A 64 16.26 -5.89 3.11
CA LEU A 64 15.65 -5.72 1.79
C LEU A 64 14.12 -5.76 1.87
N VAL A 65 13.56 -6.76 2.56
CA VAL A 65 12.11 -6.89 2.76
C VAL A 65 11.55 -5.63 3.41
N GLN A 66 12.17 -5.17 4.51
CA GLN A 66 11.73 -3.99 5.23
C GLN A 66 11.84 -2.72 4.39
N THR A 67 12.91 -2.56 3.61
CA THR A 67 13.10 -1.39 2.74
C THR A 67 12.07 -1.37 1.61
N ALA A 68 11.80 -2.52 0.97
CA ALA A 68 10.75 -2.63 -0.04
C ALA A 68 9.35 -2.34 0.57
N TRP A 69 9.10 -2.80 1.79
CA TRP A 69 7.86 -2.53 2.51
C TRP A 69 7.69 -1.03 2.83
N ASN A 70 8.78 -0.35 3.20
CA ASN A 70 8.76 1.09 3.45
C ASN A 70 8.41 1.86 2.16
N TYR A 71 9.05 1.52 1.03
CA TYR A 71 8.69 2.12 -0.25
C TYR A 71 7.23 1.87 -0.63
N MET A 72 6.70 0.67 -0.36
CA MET A 72 5.28 0.38 -0.57
C MET A 72 4.37 1.28 0.27
N ASN A 73 4.72 1.51 1.54
CA ASN A 73 3.96 2.43 2.39
C ASN A 73 3.98 3.87 1.86
N ASP A 74 5.10 4.32 1.30
CA ASP A 74 5.21 5.66 0.71
C ASP A 74 4.38 5.77 -0.57
N THR A 75 4.35 4.72 -1.40
CA THR A 75 3.52 4.71 -2.62
C THR A 75 2.03 4.83 -2.33
N LEU A 76 1.52 4.32 -1.19
CA LEU A 76 0.13 4.48 -0.77
C LEU A 76 -0.27 5.93 -0.50
N ARG A 77 0.70 6.84 -0.32
CA ARG A 77 0.46 8.28 -0.16
C ARG A 77 0.38 9.02 -1.51
N THR A 78 0.57 8.31 -2.61
CA THR A 78 0.57 8.87 -3.97
C THR A 78 -0.56 8.27 -4.81
N ASN A 79 -0.76 8.76 -6.03
CA ASN A 79 -1.82 8.29 -6.94
C ASN A 79 -1.41 7.06 -7.79
N VAL A 80 -0.27 6.42 -7.53
CA VAL A 80 0.24 5.33 -8.36
C VAL A 80 -0.69 4.11 -8.38
N PHE A 81 -1.41 3.82 -7.30
CA PHE A 81 -2.39 2.73 -7.24
C PHE A 81 -3.63 2.93 -8.13
N VAL A 82 -3.85 4.14 -8.63
CA VAL A 82 -4.91 4.43 -9.61
C VAL A 82 -4.39 4.30 -11.05
N ARG A 83 -3.07 4.36 -11.24
CA ARG A 83 -2.41 4.37 -12.56
C ARG A 83 -1.82 3.01 -12.94
N PHE A 84 -1.43 2.21 -11.97
CA PHE A 84 -0.67 0.98 -12.17
C PHE A 84 -1.27 -0.17 -11.38
N GLN A 85 -1.06 -1.38 -11.91
CA GLN A 85 -1.40 -2.60 -11.20
C GLN A 85 -0.48 -2.79 -9.97
N PRO A 86 -1.01 -3.33 -8.86
CA PRO A 86 -0.26 -3.48 -7.61
C PRO A 86 0.97 -4.38 -7.75
N GLU A 87 0.95 -5.33 -8.69
CA GLU A 87 2.09 -6.18 -9.09
C GLU A 87 3.28 -5.33 -9.60
N THR A 88 2.98 -4.36 -10.46
CA THR A 88 3.99 -3.45 -11.04
C THR A 88 4.60 -2.56 -9.98
N ILE A 89 3.77 -2.03 -9.08
CA ILE A 89 4.22 -1.20 -7.96
C ILE A 89 5.12 -2.03 -7.02
N ALA A 90 4.75 -3.27 -6.72
CA ALA A 90 5.55 -4.17 -5.90
C ALA A 90 6.94 -4.43 -6.51
N CYS A 91 7.01 -4.71 -7.82
CA CYS A 91 8.28 -4.85 -8.54
C CYS A 91 9.13 -3.58 -8.43
N ALA A 92 8.54 -2.41 -8.63
CA ALA A 92 9.25 -1.14 -8.53
C ALA A 92 9.81 -0.91 -7.12
N CYS A 93 9.03 -1.18 -6.06
CA CYS A 93 9.48 -1.07 -4.67
C CYS A 93 10.65 -2.02 -4.36
N ILE A 94 10.61 -3.27 -4.84
CA ILE A 94 11.69 -4.24 -4.66
C ILE A 94 12.94 -3.80 -5.41
N TYR A 95 12.81 -3.36 -6.66
CA TYR A 95 13.92 -2.86 -7.47
C TYR A 95 14.60 -1.65 -6.82
N LEU A 96 13.82 -0.68 -6.34
CA LEU A 96 14.34 0.50 -5.64
C LEU A 96 15.06 0.11 -4.34
N ALA A 97 14.50 -0.81 -3.56
CA ALA A 97 15.12 -1.32 -2.33
C ALA A 97 16.45 -2.03 -2.61
N ALA A 98 16.49 -2.88 -3.64
CA ALA A 98 17.69 -3.58 -4.06
C ALA A 98 18.81 -2.61 -4.44
N ARG A 99 18.46 -1.59 -5.24
CA ARG A 99 19.40 -0.56 -5.68
C ARG A 99 19.91 0.29 -4.51
N ALA A 100 19.02 0.66 -3.58
CA ALA A 100 19.39 1.44 -2.39
C ALA A 100 20.34 0.67 -1.47
N LEU A 101 20.16 -0.65 -1.35
CA LEU A 101 20.98 -1.52 -0.52
C LEU A 101 22.17 -2.14 -1.27
N GLN A 102 22.36 -1.80 -2.55
CA GLN A 102 23.37 -2.40 -3.43
C GLN A 102 23.32 -3.93 -3.47
N VAL A 103 22.13 -4.51 -3.32
CA VAL A 103 21.92 -5.96 -3.40
C VAL A 103 21.78 -6.33 -4.86
N SER A 104 22.63 -7.23 -5.33
CA SER A 104 22.49 -7.86 -6.64
C SER A 104 21.33 -8.84 -6.60
N ILE A 105 20.14 -8.38 -6.97
CA ILE A 105 19.03 -9.29 -7.25
C ILE A 105 19.24 -9.83 -8.66
N CYS A 106 19.34 -11.16 -8.78
CA CYS A 106 19.20 -11.85 -10.06
C CYS A 106 17.75 -11.72 -10.52
N LEU A 107 17.38 -10.54 -11.04
CA LEU A 107 16.13 -10.37 -11.74
C LEU A 107 16.26 -11.26 -12.98
N SER A 108 15.65 -12.45 -12.94
CA SER A 108 15.63 -13.34 -14.09
C SER A 108 15.10 -12.56 -15.31
N PRO A 109 15.62 -12.80 -16.52
CA PRO A 109 15.21 -12.05 -17.72
C PRO A 109 13.70 -12.09 -17.98
N LEU A 110 12.99 -13.08 -17.45
CA LEU A 110 11.53 -13.18 -17.46
C LEU A 110 10.85 -12.12 -16.56
N LEU A 111 11.38 -11.84 -15.37
CA LEU A 111 10.85 -10.80 -14.49
C LEU A 111 11.18 -9.41 -15.06
N ILE A 112 12.36 -9.26 -15.66
CA ILE A 112 12.73 -8.05 -16.42
C ILE A 112 11.76 -7.87 -17.59
N ALA A 113 11.49 -8.91 -18.38
CA ALA A 113 10.55 -8.84 -19.50
C ALA A 113 9.12 -8.53 -19.03
N PHE A 114 8.67 -9.05 -17.88
CA PHE A 114 7.37 -8.73 -17.29
C PHE A 114 7.30 -7.26 -16.83
N VAL A 115 8.37 -6.78 -16.19
CA VAL A 115 8.47 -5.38 -15.74
C VAL A 115 8.60 -4.42 -16.92
N TYR A 116 9.40 -4.76 -17.94
CA TYR A 116 9.54 -3.97 -19.17
C TYR A 116 8.29 -4.00 -20.03
N PHE A 117 7.60 -5.13 -20.16
CA PHE A 117 6.33 -5.21 -20.89
C PHE A 117 5.28 -4.29 -20.23
N GLN A 118 5.25 -4.26 -18.89
CA GLN A 118 4.33 -3.38 -18.17
C GLN A 118 4.77 -1.90 -18.16
N PHE A 119 6.08 -1.61 -18.12
CA PHE A 119 6.62 -0.25 -18.23
C PHE A 119 6.50 0.30 -19.66
N PHE A 120 6.65 -0.53 -20.69
CA PHE A 120 6.53 -0.16 -22.10
C PHE A 120 5.09 0.17 -22.48
N MET A 121 4.12 -0.58 -21.93
CA MET A 121 2.68 -0.26 -22.00
C MET A 121 2.27 1.04 -21.27
N LEU A 122 3.20 1.69 -20.55
CA LEU A 122 2.94 2.95 -19.86
C LEU A 122 3.53 4.17 -20.58
N ILE A 123 4.39 3.94 -21.58
CA ILE A 123 5.03 5.01 -22.39
C ILE A 123 4.32 5.14 -23.75
N LEU A 124 3.47 4.18 -24.13
CA LEU A 124 2.52 4.24 -25.24
C LEU A 124 1.12 4.54 -24.71
#